data_AF-A0A1X7UV38-F1
#
_entry.id   AF-A0A1X7UV38-F1
#
_cell.length_a   1.000
_cell.length_b   1.000
_cell.length_c   1.000
_cell.angle_alpha   90.00
_cell.angle_beta   90.00
_cell.angle_gamma   90.00
#
_symmetry.space_group_name_H-M   'P 1'
#
loop_
_entity.id
_entity.type
_entity.pdbx_description
1 polymer ?
#
loop_
_entity_poly.entity_id
_entity_poly.type
_entity_poly.pdbx_seq_one_letter_code
_entity_poly.pdbx_strand_id
1 'polypeptide(L)'
;MDHKPLIHIFSEKKATPVLASGCIQRWALTLGVYSYTIQYRERKNNVCADAMSSLSLKSTFTLTPKPHELIHLMEYLDTSPTTSMQIKQWTDRDPELSKVCDWILSAWPEKEITDEGYVPYWRR
;
A
#
# COMPACT_ATOMS: atom_id res chain seq x y z
N MET A 1 19.16 2.22 -9.30
CA MET A 1 18.34 1.72 -8.19
C MET A 1 19.26 1.19 -7.09
N ASP A 2 19.02 1.55 -5.83
CA ASP A 2 19.79 1.08 -4.67
C ASP A 2 19.31 -0.30 -4.17
N HIS A 3 18.16 -0.78 -4.65
CA HIS A 3 17.62 -2.08 -4.30
C HIS A 3 18.03 -3.18 -5.29
N LYS A 4 19.06 -3.96 -4.94
CA LYS A 4 19.58 -5.09 -5.75
C LYS A 4 18.52 -6.12 -6.18
N PRO A 5 17.52 -6.48 -5.36
CA PRO A 5 16.47 -7.43 -5.77
C PRO A 5 15.63 -6.95 -6.96
N LEU A 6 15.40 -5.64 -7.11
CA LEU A 6 14.58 -5.10 -8.22
C LEU A 6 15.23 -5.33 -9.57
N ILE A 7 16.56 -5.34 -9.61
CA ILE A 7 17.33 -5.64 -10.82
C ILE A 7 17.03 -7.06 -11.27
N HIS A 8 16.96 -8.00 -10.33
CA HIS A 8 16.66 -9.40 -10.64
C HIS A 8 15.20 -9.61 -11.07
N ILE A 9 14.26 -8.93 -10.40
CA ILE A 9 12.82 -9.08 -10.64
C ILE A 9 12.41 -8.54 -12.01
N PHE A 10 12.97 -7.41 -12.42
CA PHE A 10 12.67 -6.74 -13.69
C PHE A 10 13.82 -6.89 -14.71
N SER A 11 14.57 -7.99 -14.63
CA SER A 11 15.58 -8.29 -15.65
C SER A 11 14.89 -8.63 -16.98
N GLU A 12 15.28 -7.96 -18.07
CA GLU A 12 14.77 -8.19 -19.44
C GLU A 12 14.84 -9.67 -19.88
N LYS A 13 15.79 -10.42 -19.30
CA LYS A 13 16.03 -11.84 -19.61
C LYS A 13 15.13 -12.82 -18.86
N LYS A 14 14.28 -12.37 -17.93
CA LYS A 14 13.51 -13.25 -17.04
C LYS A 14 12.05 -12.81 -16.97
N ALA A 15 11.14 -13.77 -17.19
CA ALA A 15 9.72 -13.54 -16.99
C ALA A 15 9.43 -13.24 -15.51
N THR A 16 8.54 -12.27 -15.26
CA THR A 16 8.10 -11.92 -13.91
C THR A 16 7.40 -13.11 -13.26
N PRO A 17 7.73 -13.48 -12.01
CA PRO A 17 7.08 -14.61 -11.35
C PRO A 17 5.56 -14.41 -11.28
N VAL A 18 4.79 -15.45 -11.61
CA VAL A 18 3.30 -15.41 -11.53
C VAL A 18 2.83 -15.16 -10.08
N LEU A 19 3.62 -15.59 -9.10
CA LEU A 19 3.40 -15.34 -7.67
C LEU A 19 3.92 -13.98 -7.17
N ALA A 20 4.40 -13.10 -8.06
CA ALA A 20 4.81 -11.76 -7.67
C ALA A 20 3.60 -10.91 -7.25
N SER A 21 3.82 -9.94 -6.36
CA SER A 21 2.74 -9.04 -5.93
C SER A 21 2.12 -8.29 -7.13
N GLY A 22 0.84 -7.92 -7.03
CA GLY A 22 0.15 -7.18 -8.09
C GLY A 22 0.83 -5.85 -8.46
N CYS A 23 1.58 -5.25 -7.51
CA CYS A 23 2.45 -4.10 -7.79
C CYS A 23 3.56 -4.48 -8.79
N ILE A 24 4.30 -5.57 -8.53
CA ILE A 24 5.40 -6.02 -9.39
C ILE A 24 4.88 -6.41 -10.78
N GLN A 25 3.76 -7.14 -10.86
CA GLN A 25 3.19 -7.54 -12.16
C GLN A 25 2.81 -6.34 -13.02
N ARG A 26 2.17 -5.31 -12.43
CA ARG A 26 1.82 -4.08 -13.17
C ARG A 26 3.05 -3.31 -13.64
N TRP A 27 4.06 -3.14 -12.77
CA TRP A 27 5.31 -2.52 -13.19
C TRP A 27 6.02 -3.32 -14.28
N ALA A 28 5.94 -4.65 -14.26
CA ALA A 28 6.50 -5.48 -15.31
C ALA A 28 5.80 -5.27 -16.66
N LEU A 29 4.47 -5.17 -16.67
CA LEU A 29 3.69 -4.84 -17.87
C LEU A 29 4.05 -3.45 -18.40
N THR A 30 4.08 -2.44 -17.54
CA THR A 30 4.45 -1.06 -17.94
C THR A 30 5.86 -1.02 -18.51
N LEU A 31 6.82 -1.66 -17.85
CA LEU A 31 8.22 -1.69 -18.30
C LEU A 31 8.39 -2.52 -19.58
N GLY A 32 7.58 -3.56 -19.79
CA GLY A 32 7.64 -4.43 -20.97
C GLY A 32 7.36 -3.72 -22.30
N VAL A 33 6.77 -2.53 -22.29
CA VAL A 33 6.55 -1.71 -23.48
C VAL A 33 7.82 -0.94 -23.91
N TYR A 34 8.81 -0.83 -23.02
CA TYR A 34 10.02 -0.06 -23.24
C TYR A 34 11.23 -0.97 -23.42
N SER A 35 12.22 -0.53 -24.20
CA SER A 35 13.57 -1.09 -24.13
C SER A 35 14.33 -0.42 -22.99
N TYR A 36 14.65 -1.18 -21.94
CA TYR A 36 15.31 -0.66 -20.75
C TYR A 36 16.37 -1.61 -20.20
N THR A 37 17.41 -1.03 -19.59
CA THR A 37 18.44 -1.77 -18.86
C THR A 37 18.48 -1.29 -17.43
N ILE A 38 18.17 -2.17 -16.47
CA ILE A 38 18.24 -1.80 -15.04
C ILE A 38 19.68 -1.94 -14.54
N GLN A 39 20.22 -0.83 -14.04
CA GLN A 39 21.53 -0.80 -13.42
C GLN A 39 21.44 -0.52 -11.92
N TYR A 40 22.24 -1.27 -11.16
CA TYR A 40 22.48 -0.97 -9.76
C TYR A 40 23.23 0.36 -9.66
N ARG A 41 22.80 1.22 -8.74
CA ARG A 41 23.55 2.43 -8.39
C ARG A 41 23.60 2.50 -6.88
N GLU A 42 24.82 2.56 -6.33
CA GLU A 42 25.00 2.71 -4.89
C GLU A 42 24.32 3.99 -4.39
N ARG A 43 23.74 3.92 -3.18
CA ARG A 43 23.01 5.04 -2.57
C ARG A 43 23.82 6.34 -2.55
N LYS A 44 25.12 6.26 -2.26
CA LYS A 44 26.05 7.40 -2.26
C LYS A 44 26.15 8.12 -3.61
N ASN A 45 25.90 7.41 -4.71
CA ASN A 45 25.92 7.96 -6.05
C ASN A 45 24.52 8.31 -6.55
N ASN A 46 23.46 7.98 -5.80
CA ASN A 46 22.05 8.20 -6.15
C ASN A 46 21.42 9.36 -5.36
N VAL A 47 22.25 10.30 -4.88
CA VAL A 47 21.84 11.41 -3.99
C VAL A 47 20.74 12.26 -4.61
N CYS A 48 20.74 12.46 -5.93
CA CYS A 48 19.68 13.23 -6.60
C CYS A 48 18.31 12.55 -6.47
N ALA A 49 18.22 11.23 -6.69
CA ALA A 49 16.98 10.50 -6.54
C ALA A 49 16.56 10.41 -5.05
N ASP A 50 17.52 10.24 -4.14
CA ASP A 50 17.28 10.23 -2.70
C ASP A 50 16.75 11.60 -2.21
N ALA A 51 17.37 12.69 -2.65
CA ALA A 51 16.92 14.06 -2.40
C ALA A 51 15.51 14.30 -2.95
N MET A 52 15.21 13.85 -4.17
CA MET A 52 13.86 13.97 -4.73
C MET A 52 12.83 13.12 -3.98
N SER A 53 13.20 11.93 -3.51
CA SER A 53 12.30 11.07 -2.72
C SER A 53 12.06 11.60 -1.30
N SER A 54 13.05 12.29 -0.72
CA SER A 54 12.97 12.91 0.61
C SER A 54 12.34 14.31 0.59
N LEU A 55 12.41 15.01 -0.56
CA LEU A 55 11.59 16.17 -0.90
C LEU A 55 10.13 15.73 -1.07
N SER A 56 9.54 15.32 0.05
CA SER A 56 8.10 15.30 0.24
C SER A 56 7.65 16.75 0.15
N LEU A 57 7.33 17.20 -1.07
CA LEU A 57 6.51 18.37 -1.28
C LEU A 57 5.34 18.23 -0.30
N LYS A 58 5.13 19.25 0.55
CA LYS A 58 3.88 19.44 1.30
C LYS A 58 2.79 19.73 0.28
N SER A 59 2.49 18.74 -0.53
CA SER A 59 1.66 18.87 -1.68
C SER A 59 0.24 18.70 -1.19
N THR A 60 -0.51 19.78 -1.27
CA THR A 60 -1.96 19.86 -1.09
C THR A 60 -2.73 19.12 -2.18
N PHE A 61 -2.15 18.07 -2.79
CA PHE A 61 -2.89 17.18 -3.67
C PHE A 61 -3.66 16.18 -2.82
N THR A 62 -4.96 16.42 -2.72
CA THR A 62 -6.02 15.53 -2.23
C THR A 62 -6.23 14.30 -3.12
N LEU A 63 -5.18 13.83 -3.77
CA LEU A 63 -5.12 12.59 -4.54
C LEU A 63 -4.06 11.71 -3.88
N THR A 64 -4.27 11.34 -2.63
CA THR A 64 -3.72 10.06 -2.18
C THR A 64 -4.35 9.01 -3.10
N PRO A 65 -3.57 8.33 -3.97
CA PRO A 65 -4.12 7.19 -4.67
C PRO A 65 -4.61 6.26 -3.57
N LYS A 66 -5.91 5.89 -3.61
CA LYS A 66 -6.44 4.88 -2.68
C LYS A 66 -5.42 3.74 -2.64
N PRO A 67 -4.92 3.35 -1.45
CA PRO A 67 -3.93 2.29 -1.34
C PRO A 67 -4.33 1.14 -2.26
N HIS A 68 -3.42 0.68 -3.10
CA HIS A 68 -3.70 -0.35 -4.11
C HIS A 68 -4.29 -1.63 -3.51
N GLU A 69 -3.96 -1.91 -2.25
CA GLU A 69 -4.58 -2.95 -1.41
C GLU A 69 -6.10 -2.75 -1.25
N LEU A 70 -6.58 -1.51 -1.09
CA LEU A 70 -8.01 -1.21 -1.01
C LEU A 70 -8.71 -1.44 -2.35
N ILE A 71 -8.07 -1.12 -3.47
CA ILE A 71 -8.64 -1.33 -4.81
C ILE A 71 -8.75 -2.83 -5.10
N HIS A 72 -7.69 -3.59 -4.80
CA HIS A 72 -7.68 -5.04 -4.98
C HIS A 72 -8.68 -5.74 -4.04
N LEU A 73 -8.80 -5.27 -2.80
CA LEU A 73 -9.81 -5.74 -1.86
C LEU A 73 -11.23 -5.46 -2.40
N MET A 74 -11.50 -4.28 -2.94
CA MET A 74 -12.81 -3.95 -3.52
C MET A 74 -13.15 -4.86 -4.70
N GLU A 75 -12.21 -5.07 -5.63
CA GLU A 75 -12.39 -5.97 -6.77
C GLU A 75 -12.64 -7.42 -6.35
N TYR A 76 -11.94 -7.89 -5.31
CA TYR A 76 -12.17 -9.21 -4.73
C TYR A 76 -13.54 -9.31 -4.04
N LEU A 77 -13.95 -8.28 -3.29
CA LEU A 77 -15.25 -8.23 -2.61
C LEU A 77 -16.43 -8.28 -3.58
N ASP A 78 -16.29 -7.74 -4.80
CA ASP A 78 -17.32 -7.84 -5.83
C ASP A 78 -17.53 -9.29 -6.34
N THR A 79 -16.52 -10.15 -6.19
CA THR A 79 -16.57 -11.58 -6.56
C THR A 79 -16.82 -12.52 -5.38
N SER A 80 -16.77 -12.00 -4.15
CA SER A 80 -16.91 -12.75 -2.90
C SER A 80 -18.39 -12.93 -2.53
N PRO A 81 -18.77 -14.04 -1.83
CA PRO A 81 -20.12 -14.20 -1.30
C PRO A 81 -20.53 -13.14 -0.26
N THR A 82 -19.57 -12.36 0.23
CA THR A 82 -19.82 -11.28 1.21
C THR A 82 -19.65 -9.92 0.53
N THR A 83 -20.75 -9.17 0.41
CA THR A 83 -20.74 -7.84 -0.20
C THR A 83 -20.16 -6.79 0.77
N SER A 84 -19.51 -5.75 0.24
CA SER A 84 -19.04 -4.60 1.03
C SER A 84 -20.12 -4.00 1.94
N MET A 85 -21.39 -3.99 1.49
CA MET A 85 -22.53 -3.54 2.29
C MET A 85 -22.78 -4.42 3.52
N GLN A 86 -22.60 -5.73 3.42
CA GLN A 86 -22.76 -6.65 4.54
C GLN A 86 -21.62 -6.48 5.54
N ILE A 87 -20.38 -6.30 5.06
CA ILE A 87 -19.22 -6.00 5.91
C ILE A 87 -19.50 -4.72 6.70
N LYS A 88 -19.93 -3.65 6.02
CA LYS A 88 -20.32 -2.40 6.69
C LYS A 88 -21.37 -2.64 7.78
N GLN A 89 -22.44 -3.37 7.46
CA GLN A 89 -23.50 -3.65 8.43
C GLN A 89 -23.01 -4.45 9.64
N TRP A 90 -22.10 -5.41 9.45
CA TRP A 90 -21.54 -6.19 10.55
C TRP A 90 -20.56 -5.38 11.39
N THR A 91 -19.75 -4.53 10.74
CA THR A 91 -18.85 -3.59 11.43
C THR A 91 -19.63 -2.56 12.24
N ASP A 92 -20.72 -2.00 11.70
CA ASP A 92 -21.58 -1.04 12.40
C ASP A 92 -22.32 -1.67 13.59
N ARG A 93 -22.58 -2.98 13.54
CA ARG A 93 -23.22 -3.73 14.65
C ARG A 93 -22.24 -4.13 15.74
N ASP A 94 -20.95 -4.16 15.43
CA ASP A 94 -19.91 -4.57 16.36
C ASP A 94 -19.55 -3.38 17.29
N PRO A 95 -19.69 -3.53 18.61
CA PRO A 95 -19.48 -2.44 19.56
C PRO A 95 -18.02 -2.00 19.69
N GLU A 96 -17.05 -2.84 19.31
CA GLU A 96 -15.63 -2.49 19.29
C GLU A 96 -15.25 -1.83 17.96
N LEU A 97 -15.59 -2.48 16.84
CA LEU A 97 -15.22 -1.96 15.52
C LEU A 97 -15.94 -0.67 15.17
N SER A 98 -17.19 -0.47 15.59
CA SER A 98 -17.91 0.79 15.38
C SER A 98 -17.17 1.97 16.05
N LYS A 99 -16.67 1.79 17.27
CA LYS A 99 -15.90 2.82 17.98
C LYS A 99 -14.54 3.08 17.33
N VAL A 100 -13.87 2.03 16.85
CA VAL A 100 -12.62 2.16 16.10
C VAL A 100 -12.87 2.93 14.79
N CYS A 101 -13.95 2.64 14.07
CA CYS A 101 -14.36 3.39 12.88
C CYS A 101 -14.61 4.88 13.20
N ASP A 102 -15.29 5.17 14.30
CA ASP A 102 -15.51 6.56 14.75
C ASP A 102 -14.19 7.29 15.03
N TRP A 103 -13.21 6.63 15.68
CA TRP A 103 -11.88 7.20 15.91
C TRP A 103 -11.07 7.40 14.63
N ILE A 104 -11.19 6.49 13.66
CA ILE A 104 -10.55 6.65 12.34
C ILE A 104 -11.12 7.87 11.59
N LEU A 105 -12.42 8.14 11.72
CA LEU A 105 -13.10 9.25 11.03
C LEU A 105 -12.93 10.60 11.74
N SER A 106 -12.85 10.62 13.07
CA SER A 106 -12.76 11.85 13.88
C SER A 106 -11.32 12.18 14.26
N ALA A 107 -10.74 11.42 15.18
CA ALA A 107 -9.32 11.38 15.53
C ALA A 107 -9.10 10.26 16.57
N TRP A 108 -7.88 9.70 16.59
CA TRP A 108 -7.44 8.77 17.62
C TRP A 108 -7.25 9.49 18.97
N PRO A 109 -7.66 8.90 20.12
CA PRO A 109 -7.52 9.53 21.43
C PRO A 109 -6.05 9.72 21.84
N GLU A 110 -5.61 10.92 22.22
CA GLU A 110 -4.18 11.20 22.55
C GLU A 110 -3.61 10.41 23.74
N LYS A 111 -4.47 9.80 24.57
CA LYS A 111 -4.07 8.97 25.72
C LYS A 111 -4.06 7.50 25.32
N GLU A 112 -3.06 6.76 25.81
CA GLU A 112 -2.97 5.31 25.60
C GLU A 112 -4.29 4.62 25.98
N ILE A 113 -4.81 3.84 25.04
CA ILE A 113 -6.05 3.10 25.25
C ILE A 113 -5.75 1.97 26.24
N THR A 114 -6.38 2.04 27.42
CA THR A 114 -6.17 1.11 28.54
C THR A 114 -7.04 -0.16 28.41
N ASP A 115 -7.99 -0.17 27.49
CA ASP A 115 -8.94 -1.26 27.29
C ASP A 115 -8.34 -2.32 26.36
N GLU A 116 -8.19 -3.56 26.87
CA GLU A 116 -7.45 -4.66 26.25
C GLU A 116 -7.96 -5.00 24.84
N GLY A 117 -9.25 -4.79 24.56
CA GLY A 117 -9.85 -5.02 23.25
C GLY A 117 -9.38 -4.05 22.16
N TYR A 118 -8.93 -2.84 22.54
CA TYR A 118 -8.58 -1.77 21.59
C TYR A 118 -7.07 -1.58 21.39
N VAL A 119 -6.25 -2.14 22.29
CA VAL A 119 -4.79 -2.19 22.18
C VAL A 119 -4.28 -2.66 20.81
N PRO A 120 -4.83 -3.72 20.18
CA PRO A 120 -4.33 -4.18 18.88
C PRO A 120 -4.56 -3.17 17.74
N TYR A 121 -5.55 -2.28 17.84
CA TYR A 121 -5.84 -1.28 16.80
C TYR A 121 -5.04 0.01 16.97
N TRP A 122 -4.56 0.30 18.19
CA TRP A 122 -3.80 1.50 18.53
C TRP A 122 -2.36 1.47 18.02
N ARG A 123 -1.70 0.31 18.08
CA ARG A 123 -0.28 0.17 17.80
C ARG A 123 -0.05 -0.10 16.30
N ARG A 124 0.26 0.95 15.54
CA ARG A 124 0.62 0.84 14.11
C ARG A 124 2.12 0.78 13.90
#